data_AF-A0A9X7UDL8-F1
#
_entry.id   AF-A0A9X7UDL8-F1
#
_cell.length_a   1.000
_cell.length_b   1.000
_cell.length_c   1.000
_cell.angle_alpha   90.00
_cell.angle_beta   90.00
_cell.angle_gamma   90.00
#
_symmetry.space_group_name_H-M   'P 1'
#
loop_
_entity.id
_entity.type
_entity.pdbx_description
1 polymer ?
#
loop_
_entity_poly.entity_id
_entity_poly.type
_entity_poly.pdbx_seq_one_letter_code
_entity_poly.pdbx_strand_id
1 'polypeptide(L)'
;MRSIVILSLSLLAAGCSSAGAKEEEKYRIVQQETEGKYRPYVARCEQAKAVAAAYLDAGNKPKYNEWKSTADLDCGLTDVKY
;
A
#
# COMPACT_ATOMS: atom_id res chain seq x y z
N MET A 1 1.23 14.17 -53.92
CA MET A 1 0.41 14.14 -52.69
C MET A 1 1.26 13.50 -51.61
N ARG A 2 1.71 14.28 -50.61
CA ARG A 2 2.55 13.78 -49.51
C ARG A 2 1.63 13.41 -48.35
N SER A 3 1.38 12.11 -48.17
CA SER A 3 0.61 11.61 -47.04
C SER A 3 1.41 11.80 -45.75
N ILE A 4 0.99 12.77 -44.94
CA ILE A 4 1.49 12.94 -43.59
C ILE A 4 0.76 11.90 -42.72
N VAL A 5 1.45 10.81 -42.43
CA VAL A 5 0.99 9.82 -41.45
C VAL A 5 1.23 10.43 -40.07
N ILE A 6 0.17 10.99 -39.48
CA ILE A 6 0.17 11.45 -38.09
C ILE A 6 0.18 10.18 -37.22
N LEU A 7 1.36 9.79 -36.75
CA LEU A 7 1.49 8.84 -35.64
C LEU A 7 0.91 9.51 -34.40
N SER A 8 -0.36 9.23 -34.12
CA SER A 8 -0.99 9.52 -32.84
C SER A 8 -0.23 8.75 -31.75
N LEU A 9 0.64 9.47 -31.03
CA LEU A 9 1.21 9.03 -29.76
C LEU A 9 0.05 8.78 -28.79
N SER A 10 -0.38 7.54 -28.69
CA SER A 10 -1.23 7.09 -27.60
C SER A 10 -0.47 7.32 -26.30
N LEU A 11 -0.92 8.32 -25.54
CA LEU A 11 -0.43 8.66 -24.21
C LEU A 11 -0.26 7.37 -23.41
N LEU A 12 0.96 7.13 -22.94
CA LEU A 12 1.21 6.16 -21.90
C LEU A 12 0.38 6.59 -20.69
N ALA A 13 -0.77 5.95 -20.50
CA ALA A 13 -1.35 5.79 -19.19
C ALA A 13 -0.39 4.90 -18.38
N ALA A 14 0.75 5.46 -17.97
CA ALA A 14 1.47 4.96 -16.83
C ALA A 14 0.49 5.12 -15.67
N GLY A 15 -0.24 4.03 -15.40
CA GLY A 15 -1.25 3.97 -14.36
C GLY A 15 -0.62 4.53 -13.10
N CYS A 16 -1.16 5.64 -12.61
CA CYS A 16 -0.79 6.20 -11.32
C CYS A 16 -1.27 5.20 -10.27
N SER A 17 -0.49 4.14 -10.03
CA SER A 17 -0.65 3.32 -8.83
C SER A 17 -0.53 4.28 -7.67
N SER A 18 -1.65 4.54 -7.00
CA SER A 18 -1.71 5.49 -5.89
C SER A 18 -0.61 5.17 -4.87
N ALA A 19 -0.06 6.19 -4.21
CA ALA A 19 0.96 5.98 -3.18
C ALA A 19 0.54 4.90 -2.17
N GLY A 20 -0.75 4.86 -1.82
CA GLY A 20 -1.35 3.79 -1.02
C GLY A 20 -1.15 2.39 -1.61
N ALA A 21 -1.45 2.17 -2.89
CA ALA A 21 -1.28 0.86 -3.53
C ALA A 21 0.18 0.36 -3.55
N LYS A 22 1.15 1.28 -3.63
CA LYS A 22 2.58 0.94 -3.50
C LYS A 22 2.91 0.48 -2.08
N GLU A 23 2.35 1.14 -1.07
CA GLU A 23 2.53 0.72 0.32
C GLU A 23 1.77 -0.58 0.64
N GLU A 24 0.60 -0.84 0.01
CA GLU A 24 -0.13 -2.13 0.14
C GLU A 24 0.76 -3.30 -0.32
N GLU A 25 1.47 -3.15 -1.43
CA GLU A 25 2.37 -4.19 -1.94
C GLU A 25 3.55 -4.44 -0.99
N LYS A 26 4.12 -3.38 -0.40
CA LYS A 26 5.15 -3.55 0.64
C LYS A 26 4.60 -4.24 1.88
N TYR A 27 3.39 -3.93 2.30
CA TYR A 27 2.73 -4.63 3.40
C TYR A 27 2.61 -6.13 3.11
N ARG A 28 2.20 -6.50 1.89
CA ARG A 28 2.14 -7.91 1.45
C ARG A 28 3.49 -8.60 1.54
N ILE A 29 4.57 -7.93 1.11
CA ILE A 29 5.94 -8.45 1.22
C ILE A 29 6.33 -8.63 2.69
N VAL A 30 6.12 -7.62 3.54
CA VAL A 30 6.42 -7.70 4.98
C VAL A 30 5.64 -8.82 5.66
N GLN A 31 4.37 -9.01 5.29
CA GLN A 31 3.56 -10.11 5.79
C GLN A 31 4.15 -11.47 5.44
N GLN A 32 4.56 -11.67 4.19
CA GLN A 32 5.21 -12.90 3.73
C GLN A 32 6.57 -13.12 4.40
N GLU A 33 7.38 -12.07 4.53
CA GLU A 33 8.70 -12.15 5.14
C GLU A 33 8.64 -12.38 6.65
N THR A 34 7.54 -11.99 7.31
CA THR A 34 7.38 -12.17 8.75
C THR A 34 6.59 -13.43 9.13
N GLU A 35 6.01 -14.13 8.16
CA GLU A 35 5.26 -15.36 8.42
C GLU A 35 6.10 -16.39 9.19
N GLY A 36 5.57 -16.89 10.31
CA GLY A 36 6.26 -17.85 11.18
C GLY A 36 7.42 -17.30 12.03
N LYS A 37 7.75 -16.00 11.94
CA LYS A 37 8.82 -15.40 12.76
C LYS A 37 8.33 -15.02 14.16
N TYR A 38 9.26 -14.88 15.12
CA TYR A 38 8.96 -14.33 16.44
C TYR A 38 8.62 -12.82 16.32
N ARG A 39 7.43 -12.44 16.79
CA ARG A 39 6.83 -11.08 16.71
C ARG A 39 6.63 -10.53 15.28
N PRO A 40 5.86 -11.21 14.42
CA PRO A 40 5.62 -10.77 13.05
C PRO A 40 4.78 -9.49 12.97
N TYR A 41 4.08 -9.17 14.06
CA TYR A 41 3.15 -8.06 14.15
C TYR A 41 3.84 -6.69 14.20
N VAL A 42 5.10 -6.60 14.64
CA VAL A 42 5.80 -5.29 14.75
C VAL A 42 6.05 -4.69 13.37
N ALA A 43 6.65 -5.46 12.46
CA ALA A 43 6.93 -4.99 11.10
C ALA A 43 5.63 -4.75 10.31
N ARG A 44 4.62 -5.61 10.50
CA ARG A 44 3.31 -5.45 9.86
C ARG A 44 2.57 -4.21 10.35
N CYS A 45 2.57 -3.95 11.66
CA CYS A 45 2.01 -2.75 12.27
C CYS A 45 2.59 -1.47 11.64
N GLU A 46 3.92 -1.37 11.58
CA GLU A 46 4.59 -0.19 11.03
C GLU A 46 4.29 -0.01 9.54
N GLN A 47 4.28 -1.09 8.77
CA GLN A 47 3.96 -1.01 7.35
C GLN A 47 2.46 -0.72 7.10
N ALA A 48 1.54 -1.24 7.90
CA ALA A 48 0.11 -0.94 7.80
C ALA A 48 -0.19 0.53 8.10
N LYS A 49 0.51 1.14 9.07
CA LYS A 49 0.45 2.59 9.33
C LYS A 49 0.89 3.40 8.11
N ALA A 50 1.97 3.00 7.44
CA ALA A 50 2.45 3.66 6.23
C ALA A 50 1.42 3.62 5.09
N VAL A 51 0.72 2.50 4.93
CA VAL A 51 -0.37 2.36 3.96
C VAL A 51 -1.53 3.30 4.28
N ALA A 52 -1.97 3.31 5.55
CA ALA A 52 -3.05 4.18 6.00
C ALA A 52 -2.69 5.66 5.75
N ALA A 53 -1.48 6.09 6.13
CA ALA A 53 -1.00 7.45 5.89
C ALA A 53 -1.00 7.81 4.39
N ALA A 54 -0.51 6.91 3.53
CA ALA A 54 -0.48 7.17 2.09
C ALA A 54 -1.89 7.32 1.48
N TYR A 55 -2.90 6.59 1.98
CA TYR A 55 -4.29 6.79 1.55
C TYR A 55 -4.94 8.03 2.14
N LEU A 56 -4.56 8.43 3.36
CA LEU A 56 -4.99 9.69 3.95
C LEU A 56 -4.49 10.88 3.13
N ASP A 57 -3.20 10.87 2.78
CA ASP A 57 -2.56 11.91 1.95
C ASP A 57 -3.15 11.99 0.55
N ALA A 58 -3.54 10.84 -0.02
CA ALA A 58 -4.26 10.76 -1.29
C ALA A 58 -5.75 11.16 -1.20
N GLY A 59 -6.26 11.51 -0.02
CA GLY A 59 -7.67 11.86 0.21
C GLY A 59 -8.65 10.68 0.13
N ASN A 60 -8.16 9.44 0.07
CA ASN A 60 -8.98 8.23 -0.02
C ASN A 60 -9.41 7.74 1.37
N LYS A 61 -10.39 8.44 1.95
CA LYS A 61 -10.93 8.14 3.29
C LYS A 61 -11.42 6.70 3.47
N PRO A 62 -12.12 6.06 2.51
CA PRO A 62 -12.52 4.66 2.66
C PRO A 62 -11.33 3.72 2.87
N LYS A 63 -10.31 3.82 2.02
CA LYS A 63 -9.10 3.00 2.14
C LYS A 63 -8.29 3.34 3.37
N TYR A 64 -8.21 4.62 3.76
CA TYR A 64 -7.59 5.01 5.02
C TYR A 64 -8.23 4.31 6.22
N ASN A 65 -9.58 4.30 6.32
CA ASN A 65 -10.27 3.68 7.45
C ASN A 65 -10.07 2.15 7.51
N GLU A 66 -10.08 1.49 6.34
CA GLU A 66 -9.76 0.07 6.20
C GLU A 66 -8.36 -0.22 6.75
N TRP A 67 -7.34 0.48 6.23
CA TRP A 67 -5.94 0.27 6.63
C TRP A 67 -5.62 0.72 8.04
N LYS A 68 -6.30 1.75 8.55
CA LYS A 68 -6.21 2.13 9.96
C LYS A 68 -6.66 0.98 10.87
N SER A 69 -7.77 0.32 10.53
CA SER A 69 -8.27 -0.82 11.31
C SER A 69 -7.30 -2.01 11.27
N THR A 70 -6.70 -2.27 10.10
CA THR A 70 -5.63 -3.28 9.95
C THR A 70 -4.42 -2.93 10.80
N ALA A 71 -3.96 -1.66 10.78
CA ALA A 71 -2.87 -1.20 11.61
C ALA A 71 -3.20 -1.36 13.11
N ASP A 72 -4.40 -0.96 13.54
CA ASP A 72 -4.83 -1.09 14.94
C ASP A 72 -4.81 -2.57 15.39
N LEU A 73 -5.23 -3.51 14.54
CA LEU A 73 -5.16 -4.94 14.82
C LEU A 73 -3.72 -5.45 14.92
N ASP A 74 -2.88 -5.18 13.92
CA ASP A 74 -1.49 -5.63 13.93
C ASP A 74 -0.71 -5.00 15.09
N CYS A 75 -0.92 -3.73 15.37
CA CYS A 75 -0.28 -3.05 16.49
C CYS A 75 -0.81 -3.54 17.84
N GLY A 76 -2.10 -3.86 17.97
CA GLY A 76 -2.64 -4.45 19.21
C GLY A 76 -2.04 -5.82 19.54
N LEU A 77 -1.60 -6.55 18.51
CA LEU A 77 -0.94 -7.85 18.66
C LEU A 77 0.56 -7.76 18.94
N THR A 78 1.20 -6.58 18.86
CA THR A 78 2.60 -6.41 19.29
C THR A 78 2.77 -6.43 20.81
N ASP A 79 1.72 -6.01 21.54
CA ASP A 79 1.71 -5.86 22.99
C ASP A 79 1.25 -7.13 23.74
N VAL A 80 0.79 -8.16 23.02
CA VAL A 80 0.45 -9.46 23.60
C VAL A 80 1.75 -10.17 24.00
N LYS A 81 2.15 -10.01 25.26
CA LYS A 81 3.25 -10.76 25.88
C LYS A 81 2.82 -12.22 26.05
N TYR A 82 3.44 -13.12 25.28
CA TYR A 82 3.45 -14.55 25.57
C TYR A 82 4.54 -14.88 26.58
#